data_AF-A0AAJ1TLY2-F1
#
_entry.id   AF-A0AAJ1TLY2-F1
#
_cell.length_a   1.000
_cell.length_b   1.000
_cell.length_c   1.000
_cell.angle_alpha   90.00
_cell.angle_beta   90.00
_cell.angle_gamma   90.00
#
_symmetry.space_group_name_H-M   'P 1'
#
loop_
_entity.id
_entity.type
_entity.pdbx_description
1 polymer ?
#
loop_
_entity_poly.entity_id
_entity_poly.type
_entity_poly.pdbx_seq_one_letter_code
_entity_poly.pdbx_strand_id
1 'polypeptide(L)' 'MSEFFQEMYPERTLPEFVELISEGKVALPDDLVTDWMGEDFCMDEIARLIVSERALSVLKKHRLNHCDIEQLAWKEK' A
#
# COMPACT_ATOMS: atom_id res chain seq x y z
N MET A 1 7.37 -12.79 12.79
CA MET A 1 7.03 -12.20 14.10
C MET A 1 8.32 -11.86 14.80
N SER A 2 8.52 -10.62 15.25
CA SER A 2 9.70 -10.28 16.05
C SER A 2 9.51 -10.78 17.48
N GLU A 3 10.50 -11.50 18.00
CA GLU A 3 10.54 -11.96 19.40
C GLU A 3 10.30 -10.81 20.37
N PHE A 4 10.83 -9.63 20.06
CA PHE A 4 10.67 -8.40 20.84
C PHE A 4 9.19 -7.99 21.03
N PHE A 5 8.34 -8.17 20.02
CA PHE A 5 6.92 -7.81 20.15
C PHE A 5 6.20 -8.72 21.13
N GLN A 6 6.53 -10.02 21.13
CA GLN A 6 5.94 -11.00 22.03
C GLN A 6 6.38 -10.76 23.48
N GLU A 7 7.66 -10.39 23.70
CA GLU A 7 8.17 -10.03 25.02
C GLU A 7 7.51 -8.75 25.58
N MET A 8 7.32 -7.73 24.75
CA MET A 8 6.73 -6.46 25.17
C MET A 8 5.22 -6.53 25.40
N TYR A 9 4.51 -7.44 24.72
CA TYR A 9 3.05 -7.54 24.76
C TYR A 9 2.57 -9.00 24.91
N PRO A 10 2.92 -9.69 26.01
CA PRO A 10 2.66 -11.12 26.17
C PRO A 10 1.16 -11.45 26.22
N GLU A 11 0.31 -10.49 26.58
CA GLU A 11 -1.15 -10.69 26.68
C GLU A 11 -1.91 -10.33 25.40
N ARG A 12 -1.23 -9.86 24.35
CA ARG A 12 -1.89 -9.51 23.09
C ARG A 12 -1.90 -10.70 22.14
N THR A 13 -3.10 -11.21 21.86
CA THR A 13 -3.31 -12.08 20.69
C THR A 13 -3.41 -11.20 19.45
N LEU A 14 -2.57 -11.47 18.45
CA LEU A 14 -2.70 -10.82 17.16
C LEU A 14 -4.00 -11.28 16.48
N PRO A 15 -4.72 -10.37 15.82
CA PRO A 15 -5.83 -10.78 14.98
C PRO A 15 -5.31 -11.66 13.84
N GLU A 16 -6.15 -12.56 13.34
CA GLU A 16 -5.87 -13.18 12.05
C GLU A 16 -5.89 -12.11 10.98
N PHE A 17 -4.80 -11.99 10.24
CA PHE A 17 -4.69 -11.07 9.11
C PHE A 17 -4.11 -11.82 7.91
N VAL A 18 -4.51 -11.38 6.72
CA VAL A 18 -3.94 -11.84 5.46
C VAL A 18 -3.08 -10.70 4.92
N GLU A 19 -1.88 -11.02 4.51
CA GLU A 19 -1.00 -10.08 3.83
C GLU A 19 -1.40 -9.97 2.35
N LEU A 20 -1.58 -8.75 1.87
CA LEU A 20 -1.74 -8.49 0.45
C LEU A 20 -0.36 -8.40 -0.20
N ILE A 21 -0.04 -9.36 -1.06
CA ILE A 21 1.15 -9.31 -1.90
C ILE A 21 0.74 -8.73 -3.26
N SER A 22 1.10 -7.48 -3.51
CA SER A 22 0.82 -6.80 -4.78
C SER A 22 1.84 -7.22 -5.85
N GLU A 23 1.37 -7.79 -6.95
CA GLU A 23 2.21 -8.15 -8.10
C GLU A 23 2.35 -7.01 -9.13
N GLY A 24 1.42 -6.05 -9.11
CA GLY A 24 1.47 -4.87 -9.98
C GLY A 24 2.69 -4.01 -9.69
N LYS A 25 3.25 -3.40 -10.74
CA LYS A 25 4.41 -2.51 -10.67
C LYS A 25 4.11 -1.19 -11.35
N VAL A 26 4.67 -0.13 -10.80
CA VAL A 26 4.56 1.20 -11.38
C VAL A 26 5.85 1.97 -11.10
N ALA A 27 6.31 2.72 -12.09
CA ALA A 27 7.47 3.58 -11.92
C ALA A 27 7.00 5.01 -11.62
N LEU A 28 7.72 5.67 -10.71
CA LEU A 28 7.42 7.05 -10.26
C LEU A 28 8.65 7.96 -10.37
N PRO A 29 9.26 8.12 -11.57
CA PRO A 29 10.30 9.12 -11.75
C PRO A 29 9.71 10.52 -11.49
N ASP A 30 10.35 11.29 -10.61
CA ASP A 30 9.90 12.63 -10.20
C ASP A 30 8.46 12.65 -9.64
N ASP A 31 8.04 11.57 -8.96
CA ASP A 31 6.69 11.37 -8.41
C ASP A 31 5.56 11.39 -9.46
N LEU A 32 5.90 11.12 -10.72
CA LEU A 32 4.94 11.02 -11.82
C LEU A 32 4.76 9.58 -12.28
N VAL A 33 3.50 9.15 -12.42
CA VAL A 33 3.15 7.79 -12.86
C VAL A 33 3.65 7.54 -14.28
N THR A 34 4.50 6.52 -14.42
CA THR A 34 4.88 5.92 -15.71
C THR A 34 4.67 4.41 -15.69
N ASP A 35 4.48 3.83 -16.87
CA ASP A 35 4.46 2.37 -17.08
C ASP A 35 3.37 1.61 -16.30
N TRP A 36 2.25 2.28 -15.95
CA TRP A 36 1.09 1.61 -15.36
C TRP A 36 0.33 0.77 -16.40
N MET A 37 0.05 -0.49 -16.05
CA MET A 37 -0.59 -1.47 -16.94
C MET A 37 -2.07 -1.71 -16.62
N GLY A 38 -2.63 -0.97 -15.64
CA GLY A 38 -4.06 -0.98 -15.30
C GLY A 38 -4.41 -1.79 -14.04
N GLU A 39 -3.42 -2.28 -13.29
CA GLU A 39 -3.64 -2.98 -12.03
C GLU A 39 -4.20 -2.05 -10.95
N ASP A 40 -5.05 -2.61 -10.09
CA ASP A 40 -5.67 -1.88 -8.98
C ASP A 40 -4.72 -1.67 -7.78
N PHE A 41 -3.75 -2.55 -7.63
CA PHE A 41 -2.73 -2.54 -6.59
C PHE A 41 -1.38 -2.72 -7.26
N CYS A 42 -0.48 -1.77 -7.02
CA CYS A 42 0.90 -1.79 -7.47
C CYS A 42 1.83 -1.46 -6.31
N MET A 43 3.09 -1.86 -6.45
CA MET A 43 4.19 -1.40 -5.62
C MET A 43 5.16 -0.59 -6.47
N ASP A 44 5.70 0.48 -5.91
CA ASP A 44 6.83 1.20 -6.49
C ASP A 44 8.18 0.68 -5.97
N GLU A 45 9.27 1.27 -6.43
CA GLU A 45 10.64 0.84 -6.09
C GLU A 45 11.03 1.09 -4.63
N ILE A 46 10.33 1.98 -3.92
CA ILE A 46 10.58 2.32 -2.51
C ILE A 46 9.53 1.73 -1.56
N ALA A 47 8.76 0.75 -2.05
CA ALA A 47 7.74 0.04 -1.32
C ALA A 47 6.53 0.89 -0.85
N ARG A 48 6.16 1.93 -1.61
CA ARG A 48 4.84 2.57 -1.50
C ARG A 48 3.78 1.70 -2.18
N LEU A 49 2.64 1.55 -1.51
CA LEU A 49 1.46 0.93 -2.10
C LEU A 49 0.74 1.95 -2.97
N ILE A 50 0.74 1.72 -4.28
CA ILE A 50 0.03 2.54 -5.26
C ILE A 50 -1.27 1.86 -5.60
N VAL A 51 -2.37 2.60 -5.55
CA VAL A 51 -3.71 2.04 -5.78
C VAL A 51 -4.48 2.84 -6.82
N SER A 52 -5.33 2.15 -7.58
CA SER A 52 -6.33 2.84 -8.40
C SER A 52 -7.37 3.52 -7.52
N GLU A 53 -8.09 4.52 -8.07
CA GLU A 53 -9.23 5.13 -7.38
C GLU A 53 -10.30 4.09 -6.99
N ARG A 54 -10.48 3.05 -7.80
CA ARG A 54 -11.40 1.95 -7.49
C ARG A 54 -10.94 1.20 -6.24
N ALA A 55 -9.68 0.80 -6.16
CA ALA A 55 -9.14 0.12 -4.98
C ALA A 55 -9.17 1.03 -3.74
N LEU A 56 -8.80 2.31 -3.90
CA LEU A 56 -8.86 3.28 -2.82
C LEU A 56 -10.29 3.44 -2.27
N SER A 57 -11.31 3.42 -3.12
CA SER A 57 -12.73 3.49 -2.69
C SER A 57 -13.14 2.31 -1.81
N VAL A 58 -12.52 1.14 -2.01
CA VAL A 58 -12.73 -0.05 -1.18
C VAL A 58 -11.97 0.12 0.14
N LEU A 59 -10.70 0.52 0.09
CA LEU A 59 -9.88 0.74 1.29
C LEU A 59 -10.46 1.80 2.23
N LYS A 60 -11.06 2.86 1.67
CA LYS A 60 -11.75 3.92 2.43
C LYS A 60 -12.98 3.44 3.23
N LYS A 61 -13.45 2.21 3.02
CA LYS A 61 -14.47 1.57 3.87
C LYS A 61 -13.90 1.09 5.21
N HIS A 62 -12.57 1.04 5.33
CA HIS A 62 -11.83 0.65 6.52
C HIS A 62 -11.17 1.87 7.18
N ARG A 63 -10.64 1.70 8.41
CA ARG A 63 -9.93 2.76 9.12
C ARG A 63 -8.50 2.89 8.59
N LEU A 64 -8.18 4.01 7.95
CA LEU A 64 -6.85 4.34 7.41
C LEU A 64 -6.12 5.38 8.26
N ASN A 65 -6.36 5.38 9.58
CA ASN A 65 -5.89 6.44 10.50
C ASN A 65 -4.36 6.53 10.68
N HIS A 66 -3.61 5.57 10.13
CA HIS A 66 -2.16 5.44 10.28
C HIS A 66 -1.46 5.32 8.92
N CYS A 67 -2.03 5.97 7.89
CA CYS A 67 -1.50 5.97 6.54
C CYS A 67 -1.54 7.40 5.99
N ASP A 68 -0.47 7.81 5.32
CA ASP A 68 -0.46 9.02 4.50
C ASP A 68 -0.94 8.68 3.09
N ILE A 69 -1.90 9.46 2.59
CA ILE A 69 -2.49 9.26 1.27
C ILE A 69 -2.17 10.48 0.43
N GLU A 70 -1.44 10.26 -0.65
CA GLU A 70 -1.05 11.28 -1.62
C GLU A 70 -1.67 10.97 -2.98
N GLN A 71 -2.13 12.01 -3.67
CA GLN A 71 -2.60 11.89 -5.04
C GLN A 71 -1.43 12.05 -6.01
N LEU A 72 -1.23 11.05 -6.87
CA LEU A 72 -0.18 11.08 -7.88
C LEU A 72 -0.64 11.76 -9.16
N ALA A 73 0.31 12.38 -9.86
CA ALA A 73 0.11 12.96 -11.18
C ALA A 73 0.68 12.05 -12.28
N TRP A 74 0.19 12.24 -13.49
CA TRP A 74 0.66 11.50 -14.67
C TRP A 74 1.80 12.24 -15.33
N LYS A 75 2.81 11.51 -15.81
CA LYS A 75 3.79 12.10 -16.73
C LYS A 75 3.07 12.40 -18.05
N GLU A 76 2.99 13.67 -18.43
CA GLU A 76 2.49 14.06 -19.75
C GLU A 76 3.36 13.38 -20.82
N LYS A 77 2.72 12.82 -21.85
CA LYS A 77 3.40 12.13 -22.96
C LYS A 77 4.10 13.12 -23.88
#